data_AF-A0A7X8X4T9-F1
#
_entry.id   AF-A0A7X8X4T9-F1
#
_cell.length_a   1.000
_cell.length_b   1.000
_cell.length_c   1.000
_cell.angle_alpha   90.00
_cell.angle_beta   90.00
_cell.angle_gamma   90.00
#
_symmetry.space_group_name_H-M   'P 1'
#
loop_
_entity.id
_entity.type
_entity.pdbx_description
1 polymer ?
#
loop_
_entity_poly.entity_id
_entity_poly.type
_entity_poly.pdbx_seq_one_letter_code
_entity_poly.pdbx_strand_id
1 'polypeptide(L)' 'MANMTPMMKQYQRIKANHKDAILFFRLGDFYEMFLEDAVLASRELEITLTARDGGNGKK' A
#
# COMPACT_ATOMS: atom_id res chain seq x y z
N MET A 1 14.53 7.87 -11.87
CA MET A 1 14.19 7.38 -10.52
C MET A 1 12.71 7.68 -10.32
N ALA A 2 11.86 6.66 -10.26
CA ALA A 2 10.41 6.87 -10.17
C ALA A 2 10.11 7.72 -8.92
N ASN A 3 9.57 8.92 -9.14
CA ASN A 3 9.21 9.83 -8.06
C ASN A 3 8.04 9.21 -7.29
N MET A 4 8.35 8.43 -6.25
CA MET A 4 7.35 7.91 -5.34
C MET A 4 6.50 9.06 -4.79
N THR A 5 5.19 8.85 -4.78
CA THR A 5 4.26 9.82 -4.20
C THR A 5 4.60 10.06 -2.73
N PRO A 6 4.34 11.26 -2.18
CA PRO A 6 4.57 11.53 -0.75
C PRO A 6 3.94 10.48 0.18
N MET A 7 2.77 9.97 -0.20
CA MET A 7 2.08 8.89 0.51
C MET A 7 2.91 7.59 0.52
N MET A 8 3.42 7.14 -0.63
CA MET A 8 4.23 5.91 -0.70
C MET A 8 5.55 6.04 0.07
N LYS A 9 6.15 7.24 0.11
CA LYS A 9 7.32 7.50 0.96
C LYS A 9 7.00 7.33 2.44
N GLN A 10 5.83 7.83 2.88
CA GLN A 10 5.37 7.65 4.26
C GLN A 10 5.10 6.18 4.57
N TYR A 11 4.43 5.46 3.67
CA TYR A 11 4.18 4.02 3.80
C TYR A 11 5.47 3.24 4.01
N GLN A 12 6.46 3.43 3.11
CA GLN A 12 7.74 2.73 3.21
C GLN A 12 8.50 3.06 4.50
N ARG A 13 8.47 4.33 4.94
CA ARG A 13 9.13 4.73 6.20
C ARG A 13 8.55 4.00 7.40
N ILE A 14 7.24 3.83 7.47
CA ILE A 14 6.58 3.11 8.57
C ILE A 14 6.85 1.61 8.45
N LYS A 15 6.71 1.05 7.24
CA LYS A 15 6.97 -0.37 6.95
C LYS A 15 8.42 -0.77 7.23
N ALA A 16 9.38 0.13 7.05
CA ALA A 16 10.79 -0.14 7.34
C ALA A 16 11.04 -0.51 8.82
N ASN A 17 10.18 -0.05 9.74
CA ASN A 17 10.24 -0.39 11.16
C ASN A 17 9.48 -1.69 11.50
N HIS A 18 8.66 -2.20 10.59
CA HIS A 18 7.76 -3.35 10.79
C HIS A 18 7.79 -4.27 9.56
N LYS A 19 8.97 -4.79 9.24
CA LYS A 19 9.19 -5.55 7.99
C LYS A 19 8.45 -6.89 7.96
N ASP A 20 8.22 -7.47 9.13
CA ASP A 20 7.61 -8.78 9.40
C ASP A 20 6.10 -8.74 9.60
N ALA A 21 5.49 -7.55 9.64
CA ALA A 21 4.05 -7.39 9.88
C ALA A 21 3.35 -6.69 8.71
N ILE A 22 2.11 -7.07 8.41
CA ILE A 22 1.29 -6.41 7.38
C ILE A 22 0.89 -5.02 7.89
N LEU A 23 1.24 -3.96 7.13
CA LEU A 23 0.91 -2.59 7.51
C LEU A 23 -0.46 -2.17 6.98
N PHE A 24 -1.44 -2.04 7.87
CA PHE A 24 -2.74 -1.47 7.53
C PHE A 24 -2.63 0.06 7.50
N PHE A 25 -2.54 0.63 6.30
CA PHE A 25 -2.40 2.06 6.11
C PHE A 25 -3.77 2.71 5.96
N ARG A 26 -4.15 3.55 6.93
CA ARG A 26 -5.45 4.24 6.88
C ARG A 26 -5.47 5.27 5.76
N LEU A 27 -6.38 5.10 4.81
CA LEU A 27 -6.63 6.03 3.72
C LEU A 27 -8.13 6.37 3.67
N GLY A 28 -8.50 7.46 4.33
CA GLY A 28 -9.90 7.83 4.53
C GLY A 28 -10.62 6.85 5.48
N ASP A 29 -11.67 6.22 4.96
CA ASP A 29 -12.53 5.27 5.70
C ASP A 29 -12.03 3.82 5.62
N PHE A 30 -11.06 3.54 4.75
CA PHE A 30 -10.52 2.20 4.53
C PHE A 30 -9.08 2.07 5.04
N TYR A 31 -8.70 0.84 5.34
CA TYR A 31 -7.30 0.45 5.51
C TYR A 31 -6.83 -0.21 4.22
N GLU A 32 -5.86 0.44 3.58
CA GLU A 32 -5.23 -0.07 2.36
C GLU A 32 -3.86 -0.65 2.69
N MET A 33 -3.48 -1.67 1.91
CA MET A 33 -2.17 -2.31 1.96
C MET A 33 -1.55 -2.18 0.57
N PHE A 34 -0.23 -2.03 0.51
CA PHE A 34 0.47 -1.78 -0.74
C PHE A 34 1.63 -2.76 -0.95
N LEU A 35 2.03 -2.95 -2.21
CA LEU A 35 3.14 -3.83 -2.60
C LEU A 35 2.91 -5.28 -2.16
N GLU A 36 3.92 -5.91 -1.55
CA GLU A 36 3.87 -7.30 -1.09
C GLU A 36 2.80 -7.54 -0.03
N ASP A 37 2.53 -6.55 0.83
CA ASP A 37 1.51 -6.63 1.86
C ASP A 37 0.11 -6.79 1.25
N ALA A 38 -0.15 -6.11 0.12
CA ALA A 38 -1.43 -6.25 -0.59
C ALA A 38 -1.60 -7.67 -1.15
N VAL A 39 -0.55 -8.23 -1.73
CA VAL A 39 -0.58 -9.59 -2.31
C VAL A 39 -0.77 -10.62 -1.21
N LEU A 40 -0.02 -10.51 -0.11
CA LEU A 40 -0.15 -11.41 1.03
C LEU A 40 -1.55 -11.32 1.65
N ALA A 41 -2.01 -10.11 1.96
CA ALA A 41 -3.32 -9.91 2.57
C ALA A 41 -4.48 -10.36 1.67
N SER A 42 -4.38 -10.19 0.34
CA SER A 42 -5.41 -10.68 -0.58
C SER A 42 -5.59 -12.19 -0.51
N ARG A 43 -4.51 -12.94 -0.27
CA ARG A 43 -4.54 -14.40 -0.13
C ARG A 43 -5.04 -14.82 1.26
N GLU A 44 -4.50 -14.21 2.30
CA GLU A 44 -4.80 -14.60 3.69
C GLU A 44 -6.19 -14.16 4.16
N LEU A 45 -6.66 -13.00 3.69
CA LEU A 45 -7.94 -12.42 4.08
C LEU A 45 -9.05 -12.66 3.04
N GLU A 46 -8.72 -13.35 1.93
CA GLU A 46 -9.63 -13.59 0.80
C GLU A 46 -10.29 -12.31 0.24
N ILE A 47 -9.55 -11.20 0.26
CA ILE A 47 -10.02 -9.91 -0.26
C ILE A 47 -9.51 -9.68 -1.69
N THR A 48 -10.27 -8.89 -2.47
CA THR A 48 -9.91 -8.59 -3.86
C THR A 48 -8.62 -7.77 -3.93
N LEU A 49 -7.59 -8.31 -4.60
CA LEU A 49 -6.38 -7.57 -4.95
C LEU A 49 -6.70 -6.59 -6.08
N THR A 50 -6.48 -5.30 -5.83
CA THR A 50 -6.66 -4.25 -6.83
C THR A 50 -5.35 -3.49 -7.05
N ALA A 51 -5.20 -2.92 -8.25
CA ALA A 51 -4.07 -2.06 -8.57
C ALA A 51 -4.56 -0.62 -8.71
N ARG A 52 -3.91 0.29 -8.00
CA ARG A 52 -4.16 1.72 -8.11
C ARG A 52 -3.00 2.37 -8.86
N ASP A 53 -3.28 3.02 -9.98
CA ASP A 53 -2.30 3.90 -10.60
C ASP A 53 -2.00 5.04 -9.63
N GLY A 54 -0.74 5.14 -9.22
CA GLY A 54 -0.26 6.06 -8.18
C GLY A 54 -0.33 7.51 -8.62
N GLY A 55 -1.54 8.08 -8.67
CA GLY A 55 -1.76 9.52 -8.81
C GLY A 55 -1.29 10.14 -10.12
N ASN A 56 -1.01 9.37 -11.18
CA ASN A 56 -0.96 9.93 -12.54
C ASN A 56 -2.38 10.06 -13.07
N GLY A 57 -3.14 11.00 -12.51
CA GLY A 57 -4.34 11.51 -13.14
C GLY A 57 -3.98 12.23 -14.43
N LYS A 58 -3.71 11.47 -15.50
CA LYS A 58 -3.87 12.00 -16.86
C LYS A 58 -5.32 11.70 -17.27
N LYS A 59 -6.15 12.74 -17.20
CA LYS A 59 -7.09 12.96 -18.30
C LYS A 59 -6.28 13.38 -19.53
#